data_AF-Q9PJR9-F1
#
_entry.id   AF-Q9PJR9-F1
#
_cell.length_a   1.000
_cell.length_b   1.000
_cell.length_c   1.000
_cell.angle_alpha   90.00
_cell.angle_beta   90.00
_cell.angle_gamma   90.00
#
_symmetry.space_group_name_H-M   'P 1'
#
loop_
_entity.id
_entity.type
_entity.pdbx_description
1 polymer ?
#
loop_
_entity_poly.entity_id
_entity_poly.type
_entity_poly.pdbx_seq_one_letter_code
_entity_poly.pdbx_strand_id
1 'polypeptide(L)'
;MKNKTTIRWLKQALVLSSIVNILLLLLIYSTVFRKDIYKLQVFPGHLIAKSARIGKIPEDILERLEAASLADLIILLREERLVFGHPLKLWALSMGIQKYSLDITPMLTHPLTFIKLKSPEQTWLLPDINDQEFSRINQYLHTERFPFSSKGFFRIMARDWEAGIVNEDILYRFCHIPEFLYVRSLLFGAEIEAASVASLARMVIQGGEDLFFSLCCLENLQTAISDQQRRVFLKAYVDRQEPLAALLLLVHDADWVLHEFSDTDLKYFVQLLPKEVSYTKQFLDQVGHSCRQEILSILQ
;
A
#
# COMPACT_ATOMS: atom_id res chain seq x y z
N MET A 1 42.07 18.88 -46.29
CA MET A 1 41.21 17.67 -46.14
C MET A 1 40.90 17.25 -44.71
N LYS A 2 41.79 17.47 -43.71
CA LYS A 2 41.56 17.02 -42.30
C LYS A 2 40.25 17.51 -41.64
N ASN A 3 39.77 18.73 -41.90
CA ASN A 3 38.55 19.26 -41.26
C ASN A 3 37.24 18.56 -41.66
N LYS A 4 37.12 18.10 -42.92
CA LYS A 4 35.87 17.45 -43.37
C LYS A 4 35.66 16.10 -42.70
N THR A 5 36.75 15.36 -42.45
CA THR A 5 36.71 14.07 -41.76
C THR A 5 36.38 14.21 -40.28
N THR A 6 36.95 15.20 -39.57
CA THR A 6 36.62 15.45 -38.16
C THR A 6 35.18 15.88 -37.96
N ILE A 7 34.66 16.79 -38.80
CA ILE A 7 33.25 17.22 -38.73
C ILE A 7 32.30 16.05 -38.96
N ARG A 8 32.61 15.14 -39.90
CA ARG A 8 31.79 13.96 -40.17
C ARG A 8 31.77 12.99 -38.99
N TRP A 9 32.93 12.77 -38.35
CA TRP A 9 33.05 11.91 -37.19
C TRP A 9 32.30 12.46 -35.98
N LEU A 10 32.40 13.76 -35.71
CA LEU A 10 31.64 14.43 -34.64
C LEU A 10 30.12 14.31 -34.83
N LYS A 11 29.63 14.49 -36.07
CA LYS A 11 28.19 14.29 -36.38
C LYS A 11 27.74 12.85 -36.12
N GLN A 12 28.56 11.86 -36.49
CA GLN A 12 28.24 10.45 -36.24
C GLN A 12 28.22 10.12 -34.74
N ALA A 13 29.19 10.64 -33.97
CA ALA A 13 29.23 10.47 -32.52
C ALA A 13 28.02 11.11 -31.82
N LEU A 14 27.60 12.30 -32.26
CA LEU A 14 26.41 12.97 -31.72
C LEU A 14 25.14 12.15 -31.96
N VAL A 15 24.93 11.67 -33.19
CA VAL A 15 23.77 10.84 -33.55
C VAL A 15 23.75 9.55 -32.74
N LEU A 16 24.90 8.89 -32.61
CA LEU A 16 25.01 7.66 -31.81
C LEU A 16 24.70 7.92 -30.34
N SER A 17 25.23 9.01 -29.77
CA SER A 17 24.94 9.41 -28.38
C SER A 17 23.45 9.72 -28.17
N SER A 18 22.80 10.42 -29.10
CA SER A 18 21.35 10.66 -29.04
C SER A 18 20.54 9.36 -29.09
N ILE A 19 20.91 8.42 -29.96
CA ILE A 19 20.23 7.10 -30.04
C ILE A 19 20.41 6.33 -28.75
N VAL A 20 21.63 6.27 -28.19
CA VAL A 20 21.91 5.57 -26.93
C VAL A 20 21.12 6.21 -25.78
N ASN A 21 21.05 7.54 -25.71
CA ASN A 21 20.26 8.23 -24.68
C ASN A 21 18.76 7.96 -24.82
N ILE A 22 18.21 7.94 -26.05
CA ILE A 22 16.79 7.59 -26.29
C ILE A 22 16.53 6.13 -25.89
N LEU A 23 17.41 5.20 -26.26
CA LEU A 23 17.30 3.80 -25.87
C LEU A 23 17.38 3.63 -24.36
N LEU A 24 18.28 4.34 -23.68
CA LEU A 24 18.41 4.33 -22.22
C LEU A 24 17.15 4.89 -21.57
N LEU A 25 16.61 6.00 -22.06
CA LEU A 25 15.34 6.58 -21.61
C LEU A 25 14.18 5.61 -21.79
N LEU A 26 14.09 4.92 -22.93
CA LEU A 26 13.08 3.89 -23.17
C LEU A 26 13.26 2.68 -22.24
N LEU A 27 14.51 2.30 -21.95
CA LEU A 27 14.81 1.21 -21.03
C LEU A 27 14.39 1.58 -19.61
N ILE A 28 14.78 2.76 -19.12
CA ILE A 28 14.38 3.31 -17.82
C ILE A 28 12.85 3.45 -17.75
N TYR A 29 12.23 4.00 -18.79
CA TYR A 29 10.78 4.12 -18.86
C TYR A 29 10.12 2.74 -18.81
N SER A 30 10.65 1.75 -19.53
CA SER A 30 10.12 0.40 -19.47
C SER A 30 10.37 -0.28 -18.12
N THR A 31 11.51 -0.09 -17.46
CA THR A 31 11.80 -0.78 -16.20
C THR A 31 11.04 -0.16 -15.04
N VAL A 32 10.90 1.16 -15.03
CA VAL A 32 10.12 1.91 -14.04
C VAL A 32 8.63 1.70 -14.29
N PHE A 33 8.11 2.09 -15.46
CA PHE A 33 6.66 2.12 -15.68
C PHE A 33 6.05 0.77 -16.05
N ARG A 34 6.77 -0.15 -16.71
CA ARG A 34 6.15 -1.43 -17.12
C ARG A 34 5.89 -2.35 -15.94
N LYS A 35 6.70 -2.29 -14.88
CA LYS A 35 6.41 -3.04 -13.64
C LYS A 35 5.22 -2.46 -12.87
N ASP A 36 4.96 -1.16 -13.01
CA ASP A 36 3.89 -0.48 -12.29
C ASP A 36 2.55 -0.49 -13.05
N ILE A 37 2.55 -0.38 -14.38
CA ILE A 37 1.32 -0.40 -15.19
C ILE A 37 0.57 -1.73 -15.07
N TYR A 38 1.27 -2.87 -15.02
CA TYR A 38 0.60 -4.17 -14.81
C TYR A 38 0.15 -4.40 -13.36
N LYS A 39 0.76 -3.70 -12.38
CA LYS A 39 0.33 -3.74 -10.97
C LYS A 39 -0.83 -2.79 -10.66
N LEU A 40 -1.07 -1.78 -11.51
CA LEU A 40 -2.18 -0.83 -11.35
C LEU A 40 -3.57 -1.42 -11.65
N GLN A 41 -3.65 -2.68 -12.08
CA GLN A 41 -4.89 -3.46 -11.93
C GLN A 41 -5.02 -3.97 -10.49
N VAL A 42 -5.05 -3.04 -9.53
CA VAL A 42 -5.54 -3.34 -8.19
C VAL A 42 -7.03 -3.55 -8.34
N PHE A 43 -7.46 -4.80 -8.37
CA PHE A 43 -8.86 -5.16 -8.18
C PHE A 43 -9.07 -5.42 -6.68
N PRO A 44 -9.46 -4.44 -5.86
CA PRO A 44 -10.07 -4.73 -4.57
C PRO A 44 -11.53 -5.14 -4.85
N GLY A 45 -11.73 -6.26 -5.54
CA GLY A 45 -13.06 -6.81 -5.72
C GLY A 45 -13.55 -7.36 -4.38
N HIS A 46 -14.68 -6.86 -3.87
CA HIS A 46 -15.44 -7.59 -2.84
C HIS A 46 -15.60 -9.04 -3.28
N LEU A 47 -15.41 -10.00 -2.37
CA LEU A 47 -15.52 -11.43 -2.68
C LEU A 47 -16.91 -11.72 -3.26
N ILE A 48 -17.00 -11.93 -4.58
CA ILE A 48 -18.28 -12.18 -5.25
C ILE A 48 -18.58 -13.68 -5.17
N ALA A 49 -19.66 -14.02 -4.48
CA ALA A 49 -20.16 -15.39 -4.41
C ALA A 49 -20.97 -15.74 -5.67
N LYS A 50 -20.55 -16.74 -6.46
CA LYS A 50 -21.28 -17.22 -7.64
C LYS A 50 -22.43 -18.18 -7.31
N SER A 51 -22.32 -18.92 -6.20
CA SER A 51 -23.34 -19.89 -5.79
C SER A 51 -23.36 -20.06 -4.28
N ALA A 52 -24.50 -20.50 -3.73
CA ALA A 52 -24.70 -20.75 -2.32
C ALA A 52 -25.18 -22.20 -2.09
N ARG A 53 -24.50 -22.96 -1.23
CA ARG A 53 -24.96 -24.28 -0.76
C ARG A 53 -25.15 -24.29 0.76
N ILE A 54 -26.18 -24.97 1.24
CA ILE A 54 -26.51 -25.09 2.67
C ILE A 54 -26.21 -26.51 3.13
N GLY A 55 -25.46 -26.66 4.23
CA GLY A 55 -25.25 -27.95 4.89
C GLY A 55 -24.40 -27.84 6.16
N LYS A 56 -24.33 -28.94 6.93
CA LYS A 56 -23.51 -29.00 8.14
C LYS A 56 -22.06 -29.27 7.77
N ILE A 57 -21.18 -28.30 8.00
CA ILE A 57 -19.74 -28.41 7.77
C ILE A 57 -19.12 -29.09 9.02
N PRO A 58 -18.18 -30.04 8.88
CA PRO A 58 -17.45 -30.57 10.02
C PRO A 58 -16.66 -29.47 10.74
N GLU A 59 -17.05 -29.14 11.97
CA GLU A 59 -16.47 -28.05 12.77
C GLU A 59 -15.00 -28.32 13.11
N ASP A 60 -14.63 -29.59 13.31
CA ASP A 60 -13.25 -30.03 13.65
C ASP A 60 -12.21 -29.63 12.60
N ILE A 61 -12.57 -29.74 11.32
CA ILE A 61 -11.68 -29.37 10.21
C ILE A 61 -11.53 -27.85 10.14
N LEU A 62 -12.61 -27.12 10.39
CA LEU A 62 -12.60 -25.65 10.35
C LEU A 62 -11.74 -25.07 11.45
N GLU A 63 -11.94 -25.51 12.69
CA GLU A 63 -11.11 -25.11 13.84
C GLU A 63 -9.63 -25.41 13.60
N ARG A 64 -9.34 -26.59 13.02
CA ARG A 64 -7.97 -26.96 12.66
C ARG A 64 -7.38 -26.04 11.60
N LEU A 65 -8.13 -25.69 10.56
CA LEU A 65 -7.68 -24.75 9.52
C LEU A 65 -7.51 -23.34 10.07
N GLU A 66 -8.40 -22.89 10.94
CA GLU A 66 -8.31 -21.58 11.61
C GLU A 66 -7.08 -21.50 12.52
N ALA A 67 -6.75 -22.56 13.24
CA ALA A 67 -5.56 -22.63 14.09
C ALA A 67 -4.25 -22.82 13.31
N ALA A 68 -4.31 -23.28 12.06
CA ALA A 68 -3.13 -23.60 11.27
C ALA A 68 -2.27 -22.37 10.96
N SER A 69 -0.95 -22.58 10.91
CA SER A 69 0.00 -21.58 10.41
C SER A 69 -0.06 -21.48 8.88
N LEU A 70 0.47 -20.39 8.30
CA LEU A 70 0.55 -20.26 6.85
C LEU A 70 1.34 -21.41 6.21
N ALA A 71 2.43 -21.87 6.85
CA ALA A 71 3.23 -22.98 6.35
C ALA A 71 2.42 -24.28 6.32
N ASP A 72 1.63 -24.55 7.36
CA ASP A 72 0.76 -25.74 7.42
C ASP A 72 -0.32 -25.68 6.34
N LEU A 73 -0.93 -24.50 6.11
CA LEU A 73 -1.91 -24.32 5.04
C LEU A 73 -1.30 -24.57 3.66
N ILE A 74 -0.07 -24.13 3.41
CA ILE A 74 0.65 -24.38 2.16
C ILE A 74 0.91 -25.89 1.97
N ILE A 75 1.27 -26.62 3.04
CA ILE A 75 1.44 -28.08 2.96
C ILE A 75 0.13 -28.78 2.58
N LEU A 76 -1.00 -28.32 3.15
CA LEU A 76 -2.34 -28.87 2.86
C LEU A 76 -2.80 -28.64 1.41
N LEU A 77 -2.14 -27.79 0.62
CA LEU A 77 -2.45 -27.61 -0.80
C LEU A 77 -2.20 -28.86 -1.65
N ARG A 78 -1.43 -29.82 -1.12
CA ARG A 78 -1.15 -31.11 -1.79
C ARG A 78 -2.17 -32.20 -1.46
N GLU A 79 -3.12 -31.91 -0.57
CA GLU A 79 -4.07 -32.91 -0.09
C GLU A 79 -5.32 -32.97 -0.96
N GLU A 80 -5.58 -34.15 -1.52
CA GLU A 80 -6.72 -34.41 -2.41
C GLU A 80 -7.97 -34.94 -1.68
N ARG A 81 -7.88 -35.14 -0.36
CA ARG A 81 -9.03 -35.57 0.46
C ARG A 81 -10.19 -34.59 0.29
N LEU A 82 -11.38 -35.13 0.01
CA LEU A 82 -12.60 -34.34 -0.07
C LEU A 82 -13.17 -34.05 1.32
N VAL A 83 -13.55 -32.80 1.54
CA VAL A 83 -14.30 -32.30 2.69
C VAL A 83 -15.56 -31.61 2.15
N PHE A 84 -16.73 -32.11 2.54
CA PHE A 84 -18.02 -31.58 2.07
C PHE A 84 -18.12 -31.53 0.52
N GLY A 85 -17.59 -32.54 -0.16
CA GLY A 85 -17.58 -32.64 -1.62
C GLY A 85 -16.57 -31.72 -2.32
N HIS A 86 -15.76 -30.96 -1.59
CA HIS A 86 -14.72 -30.09 -2.12
C HIS A 86 -13.33 -30.53 -1.63
N PRO A 87 -12.28 -30.49 -2.46
CA PRO A 87 -10.91 -30.82 -2.05
C PRO A 87 -10.43 -29.99 -0.86
N LEU A 88 -9.80 -30.61 0.14
CA LEU A 88 -9.24 -29.93 1.34
C LEU A 88 -8.28 -28.80 0.95
N LYS A 89 -7.52 -28.98 -0.13
CA LYS A 89 -6.64 -27.95 -0.69
C LYS A 89 -7.36 -26.62 -1.01
N LEU A 90 -8.62 -26.63 -1.42
CA LEU A 90 -9.41 -25.40 -1.64
C LEU A 90 -9.80 -24.74 -0.32
N TRP A 91 -10.08 -25.52 0.72
CA TRP A 91 -10.36 -25.01 2.06
C TRP A 91 -9.11 -24.36 2.67
N ALA A 92 -7.96 -25.01 2.54
CA ALA A 92 -6.68 -24.46 2.98
C ALA A 92 -6.34 -23.16 2.22
N LEU A 93 -6.54 -23.14 0.91
CA LEU A 93 -6.34 -21.95 0.09
C LEU A 93 -7.29 -20.81 0.49
N SER A 94 -8.57 -21.10 0.71
CA SER A 94 -9.55 -20.14 1.23
C SER A 94 -9.06 -19.49 2.54
N MET A 95 -8.60 -20.31 3.49
CA MET A 95 -8.09 -19.82 4.77
C MET A 95 -6.85 -18.94 4.57
N GLY A 96 -5.93 -19.34 3.68
CA GLY A 96 -4.77 -18.54 3.31
C GLY A 96 -5.15 -17.16 2.77
N ILE A 97 -6.13 -17.09 1.87
CA ILE A 97 -6.60 -15.82 1.29
C ILE A 97 -7.24 -14.94 2.36
N GLN A 98 -8.12 -15.49 3.21
CA GLN A 98 -8.90 -14.68 4.16
C GLN A 98 -8.08 -14.26 5.39
N LYS A 99 -7.38 -15.20 6.03
CA LYS A 99 -6.63 -14.97 7.27
C LYS A 99 -5.29 -14.30 7.00
N TYR A 100 -4.56 -14.79 6.00
CA TYR A 100 -3.19 -14.33 5.70
C TYR A 100 -3.12 -13.35 4.54
N SER A 101 -4.26 -13.00 3.92
CA SER A 101 -4.31 -12.03 2.82
C SER A 101 -3.42 -12.42 1.64
N LEU A 102 -3.34 -13.74 1.36
CA LEU A 102 -2.63 -14.27 0.19
C LEU A 102 -3.23 -13.69 -1.09
N ASP A 103 -2.36 -13.19 -1.96
CA ASP A 103 -2.76 -12.73 -3.29
C ASP A 103 -2.40 -13.76 -4.35
N ILE A 104 -3.43 -14.44 -4.85
CA ILE A 104 -3.35 -15.42 -5.93
C ILE A 104 -3.87 -14.87 -7.25
N THR A 105 -4.39 -13.63 -7.27
CA THR A 105 -4.98 -12.99 -8.45
C THR A 105 -4.06 -13.03 -9.66
N PRO A 106 -2.74 -12.82 -9.55
CA PRO A 106 -1.82 -12.89 -10.69
C PRO A 106 -1.80 -14.26 -11.39
N MET A 107 -2.22 -15.34 -10.72
CA MET A 107 -2.21 -16.70 -11.26
C MET A 107 -3.53 -17.10 -11.95
N LEU A 108 -4.56 -16.25 -11.82
CA LEU A 108 -5.90 -16.51 -12.35
C LEU A 108 -6.08 -15.89 -13.74
N THR A 109 -6.91 -16.53 -14.55
CA THR A 109 -7.30 -15.99 -15.87
C THR A 109 -8.55 -15.12 -15.81
N HIS A 110 -9.18 -15.06 -14.65
CA HIS A 110 -10.41 -14.35 -14.37
C HIS A 110 -10.34 -13.69 -12.99
N PRO A 111 -11.24 -12.73 -12.69
CA PRO A 111 -11.37 -12.19 -11.35
C PRO A 111 -11.59 -13.31 -10.32
N LEU A 112 -10.97 -13.18 -9.15
CA LEU A 112 -11.15 -14.14 -8.06
C LEU A 112 -12.62 -14.13 -7.60
N THR A 113 -13.29 -15.26 -7.77
CA THR A 113 -14.68 -15.46 -7.33
C THR A 113 -14.77 -16.63 -6.37
N PHE A 114 -15.86 -16.69 -5.61
CA PHE A 114 -16.03 -17.68 -4.54
C PHE A 114 -17.32 -18.47 -4.67
N ILE A 115 -17.28 -19.70 -4.18
CA ILE A 115 -18.44 -20.53 -3.84
C ILE A 115 -18.75 -20.26 -2.37
N LYS A 116 -19.96 -19.77 -2.10
CA LYS A 116 -20.44 -19.53 -0.74
C LYS A 116 -21.02 -20.81 -0.16
N LEU A 117 -20.46 -21.28 0.93
CA LEU A 117 -20.99 -22.38 1.71
C LEU A 117 -21.59 -21.80 3.00
N LYS A 118 -22.85 -22.12 3.27
CA LYS A 118 -23.55 -21.68 4.49
C LYS A 118 -23.76 -22.88 5.41
N SER A 119 -23.25 -22.80 6.63
CA SER A 119 -23.75 -23.58 7.77
C SER A 119 -24.75 -22.73 8.57
N PRO A 120 -25.53 -23.34 9.50
CA PRO A 120 -26.39 -22.57 10.39
C PRO A 120 -25.64 -21.51 11.21
N GLU A 121 -24.38 -21.76 11.56
CA GLU A 121 -23.56 -20.93 12.44
C GLU A 121 -22.63 -19.99 11.66
N GLN A 122 -22.21 -20.36 10.45
CA GLN A 122 -21.10 -19.69 9.75
C GLN A 122 -21.28 -19.67 8.22
N THR A 123 -20.59 -18.73 7.58
CA THR A 123 -20.51 -18.61 6.13
C THR A 123 -19.06 -18.73 5.70
N TRP A 124 -18.81 -19.61 4.74
CA TRP A 124 -17.50 -19.90 4.17
C TRP A 124 -17.47 -19.55 2.69
N LEU A 125 -16.30 -19.16 2.19
CA LEU A 125 -16.09 -18.75 0.81
C LEU A 125 -14.93 -19.53 0.21
N LEU A 126 -15.22 -20.58 -0.54
CA LEU A 126 -14.18 -21.35 -1.24
C LEU A 126 -13.84 -20.68 -2.58
N PRO A 127 -12.57 -20.57 -2.96
CA PRO A 127 -12.23 -19.96 -4.23
C PRO A 127 -12.69 -20.85 -5.40
N ASP A 128 -13.32 -20.24 -6.39
CA ASP A 128 -13.79 -20.90 -7.62
C ASP A 128 -12.63 -20.99 -8.61
N ILE A 129 -11.90 -22.11 -8.56
CA ILE A 129 -10.62 -22.32 -9.24
C ILE A 129 -10.63 -23.72 -9.87
N ASN A 130 -10.17 -23.82 -11.12
CA ASN A 130 -10.00 -25.12 -11.79
C ASN A 130 -8.64 -25.77 -11.49
N ASP A 131 -8.48 -27.06 -11.81
CA ASP A 131 -7.25 -27.81 -11.50
C ASP A 131 -5.97 -27.23 -12.15
N GLN A 132 -6.08 -26.62 -13.34
CA GLN A 132 -4.95 -26.01 -14.02
C GLN A 132 -4.49 -24.71 -13.32
N GLU A 133 -5.44 -23.88 -12.90
CA GLU A 133 -5.17 -22.69 -12.09
C GLU A 133 -4.63 -23.08 -10.73
N PHE A 134 -5.20 -24.09 -10.08
CA PHE A 134 -4.73 -24.58 -8.79
C PHE A 134 -3.27 -25.03 -8.86
N SER A 135 -2.90 -25.78 -9.91
CA SER A 135 -1.52 -26.21 -10.12
C SER A 135 -0.53 -25.04 -10.21
N ARG A 136 -0.91 -23.96 -10.92
CA ARG A 136 -0.10 -22.74 -11.01
C ARG A 136 0.00 -22.01 -9.68
N ILE A 137 -1.11 -21.91 -8.94
CA ILE A 137 -1.15 -21.29 -7.61
C ILE A 137 -0.26 -22.04 -6.63
N ASN A 138 -0.34 -23.37 -6.61
CA ASN A 138 0.49 -24.18 -5.73
C ASN A 138 1.98 -23.99 -6.02
N GLN A 139 2.38 -23.96 -7.29
CA GLN A 139 3.75 -23.63 -7.68
C GLN A 139 4.13 -22.22 -7.23
N TYR A 140 3.30 -21.22 -7.51
CA TYR A 140 3.52 -19.83 -7.12
C TYR A 140 3.75 -19.68 -5.61
N LEU A 141 2.87 -20.23 -4.77
CA LEU A 141 2.95 -20.13 -3.30
C LEU A 141 4.18 -20.87 -2.72
N HIS A 142 4.69 -21.88 -3.40
CA HIS A 142 5.94 -22.56 -3.01
C HIS A 142 7.20 -21.82 -3.48
N THR A 143 7.11 -20.94 -4.47
CA THR A 143 8.25 -20.22 -5.06
C THR A 143 8.37 -18.78 -4.60
N GLU A 144 7.25 -18.07 -4.45
CA GLU A 144 7.24 -16.66 -4.05
C GLU A 144 7.35 -16.55 -2.53
N ARG A 145 8.33 -15.76 -2.07
CA ARG A 145 8.59 -15.57 -0.65
C ARG A 145 7.51 -14.72 0.03
N PHE A 146 6.90 -13.79 -0.71
CA PHE A 146 5.92 -12.85 -0.18
C PHE A 146 4.68 -12.75 -1.09
N PRO A 147 3.83 -13.79 -1.13
CA PRO A 147 2.64 -13.86 -1.98
C PRO A 147 1.44 -13.14 -1.34
N PHE A 148 1.64 -11.91 -0.89
CA PHE A 148 0.64 -11.16 -0.11
C PHE A 148 0.05 -10.01 -0.92
N SER A 149 -1.22 -9.71 -0.67
CA SER A 149 -1.86 -8.47 -1.13
C SER A 149 -1.31 -7.25 -0.40
N SER A 150 -1.63 -6.04 -0.87
CA SER A 150 -1.31 -4.79 -0.18
C SER A 150 -1.75 -4.80 1.29
N LYS A 151 -2.96 -5.31 1.58
CA LYS A 151 -3.46 -5.48 2.95
C LYS A 151 -2.63 -6.47 3.76
N GLY A 152 -2.20 -7.57 3.14
CA GLY A 152 -1.31 -8.54 3.78
C GLY A 152 0.03 -7.92 4.17
N PHE A 153 0.67 -7.17 3.26
CA PHE A 153 1.90 -6.45 3.57
C PHE A 153 1.69 -5.42 4.70
N PHE A 154 0.59 -4.66 4.68
CA PHE A 154 0.26 -3.73 5.75
C PHE A 154 0.18 -4.43 7.11
N ARG A 155 -0.57 -5.53 7.20
CA ARG A 155 -0.75 -6.28 8.46
C ARG A 155 0.53 -6.90 8.99
N ILE A 156 1.38 -7.42 8.09
CA ILE A 156 2.69 -7.95 8.46
C ILE A 156 3.56 -6.82 9.02
N MET A 157 3.61 -5.68 8.33
CA MET A 157 4.34 -4.49 8.79
C MET A 157 3.86 -4.00 10.16
N ALA A 158 2.53 -3.90 10.36
CA ALA A 158 1.94 -3.47 11.62
C ALA A 158 2.30 -4.43 12.77
N ARG A 159 2.15 -5.73 12.56
CA ARG A 159 2.53 -6.76 13.54
C ARG A 159 4.02 -6.72 13.88
N ASP A 160 4.87 -6.68 12.86
CA ASP A 160 6.32 -6.67 13.07
C ASP A 160 6.75 -5.40 13.81
N TRP A 161 6.13 -4.26 13.50
CA TRP A 161 6.35 -3.00 14.20
C TRP A 161 5.95 -3.07 15.69
N GLU A 162 4.76 -3.60 16.01
CA GLU A 162 4.31 -3.81 17.39
C GLU A 162 5.26 -4.73 18.18
N ALA A 163 5.88 -5.69 17.50
CA ALA A 163 6.89 -6.57 18.07
C ALA A 163 8.30 -5.95 18.14
N GLY A 164 8.50 -4.71 17.66
CA GLY A 164 9.80 -4.04 17.60
C GLY A 164 10.75 -4.63 16.55
N ILE A 165 10.21 -5.32 15.54
CA ILE A 165 10.96 -5.97 14.46
C ILE A 165 10.82 -5.14 13.19
N VAL A 166 11.93 -4.89 12.51
CA VAL A 166 11.94 -4.26 11.18
C VAL A 166 12.45 -5.28 10.17
N ASN A 167 11.55 -5.79 9.34
CA ASN A 167 11.91 -6.64 8.22
C ASN A 167 12.13 -5.78 6.97
N GLU A 168 13.39 -5.60 6.56
CA GLU A 168 13.76 -4.75 5.42
C GLU A 168 13.13 -5.22 4.10
N ASP A 169 13.03 -6.54 3.87
CA ASP A 169 12.42 -7.10 2.66
C ASP A 169 10.92 -6.77 2.59
N ILE A 170 10.22 -6.85 3.73
CA ILE A 170 8.80 -6.49 3.83
C ILE A 170 8.61 -4.99 3.66
N LEU A 171 9.41 -4.17 4.35
CA LEU A 171 9.35 -2.71 4.22
C LEU A 171 9.59 -2.30 2.77
N TYR A 172 10.62 -2.86 2.13
CA TYR A 172 10.90 -2.62 0.72
C TYR A 172 9.69 -2.93 -0.14
N ARG A 173 9.06 -4.11 0.02
CA ARG A 173 7.88 -4.49 -0.78
C ARG A 173 6.66 -3.63 -0.48
N PHE A 174 6.41 -3.32 0.79
CA PHE A 174 5.35 -2.40 1.21
C PHE A 174 5.52 -1.04 0.52
N CYS A 175 6.75 -0.51 0.46
CA CYS A 175 7.03 0.76 -0.21
C CYS A 175 6.83 0.74 -1.73
N HIS A 176 6.61 -0.43 -2.33
CA HIS A 176 6.34 -0.62 -3.77
C HIS A 176 4.90 -1.09 -4.04
N ILE A 177 4.00 -1.08 -3.05
CA ILE A 177 2.57 -1.28 -3.30
C ILE A 177 1.98 -0.01 -3.91
N PRO A 178 0.96 -0.13 -4.79
CA PRO A 178 0.35 1.03 -5.45
C PRO A 178 -0.13 2.11 -4.48
N GLU A 179 -0.71 1.72 -3.35
CA GLU A 179 -1.22 2.63 -2.35
C GLU A 179 -0.11 3.46 -1.70
N PHE A 180 1.03 2.86 -1.41
CA PHE A 180 2.16 3.59 -0.82
C PHE A 180 2.88 4.47 -1.86
N LEU A 181 2.99 4.01 -3.10
CA LEU A 181 3.53 4.83 -4.19
C LEU A 181 2.66 6.06 -4.46
N TYR A 182 1.34 5.92 -4.33
CA TYR A 182 0.41 7.06 -4.35
C TYR A 182 0.71 8.06 -3.23
N VAL A 183 0.89 7.60 -1.99
CA VAL A 183 1.28 8.48 -0.87
C VAL A 183 2.59 9.20 -1.13
N ARG A 184 3.61 8.51 -1.66
CA ARG A 184 4.89 9.15 -2.02
C ARG A 184 4.72 10.21 -3.10
N SER A 185 3.83 9.98 -4.05
CA SER A 185 3.55 10.93 -5.12
C SER A 185 2.76 12.14 -4.61
N LEU A 186 1.83 11.92 -3.69
CA LEU A 186 1.06 12.96 -3.01
C LEU A 186 1.95 13.89 -2.18
N LEU A 187 2.98 13.32 -1.56
CA LEU A 187 3.96 13.98 -0.70
C LEU A 187 5.29 14.20 -1.41
N PHE A 188 5.28 14.34 -2.74
CA PHE A 188 6.49 14.58 -3.49
C PHE A 188 7.21 15.85 -2.99
N GLY A 189 8.51 15.74 -2.74
CA GLY A 189 9.32 16.80 -2.12
C GLY A 189 9.51 16.64 -0.60
N ALA A 190 8.56 15.99 0.10
CA ALA A 190 8.66 15.73 1.54
C ALA A 190 9.92 14.95 1.93
N GLU A 191 10.38 14.05 1.05
CA GLU A 191 11.56 13.22 1.29
C GLU A 191 12.86 14.02 1.42
N ILE A 192 12.90 15.17 0.78
CA ILE A 192 14.04 16.09 0.82
C ILE A 192 13.96 16.97 2.07
N GLU A 193 12.75 17.26 2.53
CA GLU A 193 12.50 18.38 3.44
C GLU A 193 12.25 17.95 4.89
N ALA A 194 11.61 16.80 5.12
CA ALA A 194 11.12 16.45 6.46
C ALA A 194 11.06 14.96 6.81
N ALA A 195 10.96 14.05 5.85
CA ALA A 195 10.62 12.65 6.12
C ALA A 195 11.48 11.66 5.34
N SER A 196 11.92 10.56 5.95
CA SER A 196 12.42 9.42 5.18
C SER A 196 11.26 8.53 4.71
N VAL A 197 11.48 7.72 3.66
CA VAL A 197 10.52 6.70 3.21
C VAL A 197 10.07 5.80 4.37
N ALA A 198 11.00 5.40 5.25
CA ALA A 198 10.69 4.58 6.42
C ALA A 198 9.79 5.32 7.42
N SER A 199 10.00 6.63 7.62
CA SER A 199 9.15 7.44 8.51
C SER A 199 7.74 7.64 7.95
N LEU A 200 7.59 7.77 6.62
CA LEU A 200 6.29 7.80 5.94
C LEU A 200 5.57 6.46 6.07
N ALA A 201 6.28 5.35 5.86
CA ALA A 201 5.73 4.02 6.09
C ALA A 201 5.23 3.87 7.53
N ARG A 202 6.02 4.32 8.51
CA ARG A 202 5.64 4.30 9.91
C ARG A 202 4.36 5.09 10.18
N MET A 203 4.28 6.34 9.71
CA MET A 203 3.09 7.20 9.86
C MET A 203 1.84 6.50 9.32
N VAL A 204 1.95 5.92 8.13
CA VAL A 204 0.84 5.22 7.48
C VAL A 204 0.38 4.01 8.29
N ILE A 205 1.34 3.20 8.81
CA ILE A 205 1.05 2.03 9.64
C ILE A 205 0.38 2.44 10.96
N GLN A 206 0.89 3.48 11.63
CA GLN A 206 0.36 3.94 12.92
C GLN A 206 -1.06 4.51 12.81
N GLY A 207 -1.39 5.20 11.71
CA GLY A 207 -2.76 5.68 11.48
C GLY A 207 -3.80 4.59 11.21
N GLY A 208 -3.35 3.35 10.95
CA GLY A 208 -4.20 2.17 10.86
C GLY A 208 -4.66 1.80 9.44
N GLU A 209 -5.02 0.53 9.28
CA GLU A 209 -5.36 -0.10 7.99
C GLU A 209 -6.53 0.60 7.30
N ASP A 210 -7.64 0.80 8.02
CA ASP A 210 -8.87 1.35 7.45
C ASP A 210 -8.68 2.77 6.92
N LEU A 211 -7.90 3.60 7.62
CA LEU A 211 -7.62 4.96 7.21
C LEU A 211 -6.77 4.97 5.94
N PHE A 212 -5.69 4.20 5.92
CA PHE A 212 -4.78 4.14 4.79
C PHE A 212 -5.51 3.72 3.50
N PHE A 213 -6.26 2.61 3.54
CA PHE A 213 -6.93 2.09 2.35
C PHE A 213 -8.18 2.87 1.95
N SER A 214 -8.85 3.56 2.88
CA SER A 214 -9.96 4.46 2.51
C SER A 214 -9.46 5.70 1.78
N LEU A 215 -8.29 6.23 2.15
CA LEU A 215 -7.67 7.37 1.47
C LEU A 215 -7.00 6.98 0.14
N CYS A 216 -6.54 5.73 0.02
CA CYS A 216 -5.92 5.19 -1.19
C CYS A 216 -6.89 4.32 -2.01
N CYS A 217 -8.18 4.69 -2.05
CA CYS A 217 -9.17 3.97 -2.82
C CYS A 217 -8.90 4.04 -4.33
N LEU A 218 -9.50 3.14 -5.10
CA LEU A 218 -9.25 3.03 -6.55
C LEU A 218 -9.53 4.34 -7.28
N GLU A 219 -10.57 5.07 -6.87
CA GLU A 219 -10.92 6.37 -7.42
C GLU A 219 -9.78 7.37 -7.23
N ASN A 220 -9.24 7.48 -6.01
CA ASN A 220 -8.13 8.38 -5.72
C ASN A 220 -6.85 7.98 -6.46
N LEU A 221 -6.55 6.68 -6.53
CA LEU A 221 -5.38 6.16 -7.26
C LEU A 221 -5.41 6.49 -8.76
N GLN A 222 -6.59 6.70 -9.34
CA GLN A 222 -6.77 6.98 -10.77
C GLN A 222 -6.90 8.49 -11.09
N THR A 223 -7.03 9.33 -10.07
CA THR A 223 -7.15 10.78 -10.25
C THR A 223 -5.78 11.47 -10.32
N ALA A 224 -5.75 12.62 -10.98
CA ALA A 224 -4.57 13.48 -10.96
C ALA A 224 -4.35 14.04 -9.55
N ILE A 225 -3.09 13.99 -9.09
CA ILE A 225 -2.69 14.46 -7.77
C ILE A 225 -2.92 15.96 -7.65
N SER A 226 -3.58 16.37 -6.57
CA SER A 226 -3.88 17.77 -6.26
C SER A 226 -3.54 18.14 -4.82
N ASP A 227 -3.36 19.45 -4.58
CA ASP A 227 -3.13 19.98 -3.22
C ASP A 227 -4.28 19.64 -2.27
N GLN A 228 -5.52 19.64 -2.78
CA GLN A 228 -6.69 19.27 -1.98
C GLN A 228 -6.62 17.83 -1.48
N GLN A 229 -6.20 16.89 -2.32
CA GLN A 229 -6.03 15.50 -1.90
C GLN A 229 -4.93 15.35 -0.86
N ARG A 230 -3.82 16.10 -1.02
CA ARG A 230 -2.72 16.10 -0.06
C ARG A 230 -3.18 16.60 1.30
N ARG A 231 -3.91 17.73 1.32
CA ARG A 231 -4.49 18.32 2.54
C ARG A 231 -5.46 17.36 3.22
N VAL A 232 -6.36 16.74 2.48
CA VAL A 232 -7.31 15.75 3.02
C VAL A 232 -6.57 14.57 3.63
N PHE A 233 -5.58 14.03 2.92
CA PHE A 233 -4.76 12.91 3.41
C PHE A 233 -4.04 13.28 4.71
N LEU A 234 -3.26 14.36 4.70
CA LEU A 234 -2.46 14.77 5.85
C LEU A 234 -3.34 15.18 7.04
N LYS A 235 -4.44 15.90 6.80
CA LYS A 235 -5.40 16.26 7.86
C LYS A 235 -5.99 15.02 8.54
N ALA A 236 -6.31 13.98 7.78
CA ALA A 236 -6.85 12.76 8.34
C ALA A 236 -5.86 12.04 9.28
N TYR A 237 -4.55 12.11 9.01
CA TYR A 237 -3.52 11.61 9.92
C TYR A 237 -3.23 12.57 11.08
N VAL A 238 -3.32 13.89 10.88
CA VAL A 238 -3.30 14.88 11.98
C VAL A 238 -4.43 14.60 12.98
N ASP A 239 -5.62 14.23 12.50
CA ASP A 239 -6.76 13.88 13.35
C ASP A 239 -6.56 12.55 14.10
N ARG A 240 -5.60 11.72 13.66
CA ARG A 240 -5.07 10.57 14.40
C ARG A 240 -3.91 10.93 15.33
N GLN A 241 -3.64 12.21 15.54
CA GLN A 241 -2.54 12.73 16.36
C GLN A 241 -1.15 12.36 15.84
N GLU A 242 -0.97 12.20 14.52
CA GLU A 242 0.34 11.91 13.92
C GLU A 242 1.21 13.17 13.78
N PRO A 243 2.32 13.32 14.54
CA PRO A 243 3.16 14.52 14.48
C PRO A 243 3.83 14.72 13.12
N LEU A 244 4.18 13.62 12.44
CA LEU A 244 4.79 13.68 11.13
C LEU A 244 3.81 14.24 10.08
N ALA A 245 2.52 13.88 10.17
CA ALA A 245 1.51 14.44 9.28
C ALA A 245 1.35 15.95 9.49
N ALA A 246 1.41 16.41 10.74
CA ALA A 246 1.36 17.85 11.04
C ALA A 246 2.57 18.60 10.46
N LEU A 247 3.78 18.05 10.61
CA LEU A 247 4.99 18.63 10.03
C LEU A 247 4.92 18.66 8.50
N LEU A 248 4.49 17.58 7.87
CA LEU A 248 4.34 17.50 6.41
C LEU A 248 3.31 18.50 5.88
N LEU A 249 2.24 18.74 6.64
CA LEU A 249 1.23 19.72 6.26
C LEU A 249 1.78 21.15 6.31
N LEU A 250 2.68 21.47 7.26
CA LEU A 250 3.38 22.76 7.25
C LEU A 250 4.30 22.91 6.05
N VAL A 251 5.06 21.86 5.73
CA VAL A 251 6.03 21.88 4.64
C VAL A 251 5.35 22.21 3.31
N HIS A 252 4.16 21.65 3.07
CA HIS A 252 3.46 21.84 1.81
C HIS A 252 2.41 22.96 1.80
N ASP A 253 1.75 23.23 2.93
CA ASP A 253 0.48 23.97 2.97
C ASP A 253 0.34 24.86 4.23
N ALA A 254 1.43 25.45 4.75
CA ALA A 254 1.42 26.30 5.95
C ALA A 254 0.37 27.43 5.90
N ASP A 255 0.28 28.18 4.81
CA ASP A 255 -0.70 29.26 4.64
C ASP A 255 -2.14 28.74 4.74
N TRP A 256 -2.40 27.58 4.15
CA TRP A 256 -3.71 26.94 4.22
C TRP A 256 -4.06 26.54 5.65
N VAL A 257 -3.11 26.00 6.41
CA VAL A 257 -3.32 25.69 7.84
C VAL A 257 -3.67 26.96 8.62
N LEU A 258 -2.95 28.06 8.41
CA LEU A 258 -3.17 29.31 9.13
C LEU A 258 -4.58 29.88 8.87
N HIS A 259 -5.08 29.76 7.65
CA HIS A 259 -6.36 30.37 7.24
C HIS A 259 -7.57 29.45 7.45
N GLU A 260 -7.44 28.16 7.16
CA GLU A 260 -8.58 27.25 7.07
C GLU A 260 -8.83 26.44 8.34
N PHE A 261 -7.85 26.31 9.24
CA PHE A 261 -8.09 25.64 10.52
C PHE A 261 -9.00 26.50 11.39
N SER A 262 -9.90 25.86 12.16
CA SER A 262 -10.56 26.54 13.27
C SER A 262 -9.54 26.83 14.38
N ASP A 263 -9.83 27.76 15.28
CA ASP A 263 -8.94 28.04 16.42
C ASP A 263 -8.70 26.80 17.28
N THR A 264 -9.71 25.94 17.42
CA THR A 264 -9.60 24.66 18.13
C THR A 264 -8.66 23.71 17.40
N ASP A 265 -8.84 23.53 16.10
CA ASP A 265 -7.97 22.65 15.30
C ASP A 265 -6.54 23.16 15.29
N LEU A 266 -6.34 24.47 15.17
CA LEU A 266 -5.02 25.09 15.12
C LEU A 266 -4.29 24.94 16.46
N LYS A 267 -5.01 24.99 17.60
CA LYS A 267 -4.44 24.68 18.92
C LYS A 267 -3.95 23.24 19.01
N TYR A 268 -4.77 22.27 18.60
CA TYR A 268 -4.36 20.85 18.58
C TYR A 268 -3.21 20.60 17.62
N PHE A 269 -3.26 21.22 16.44
CA PHE A 269 -2.22 21.12 15.43
C PHE A 269 -0.86 21.61 15.96
N VAL A 270 -0.84 22.79 16.59
CA VAL A 270 0.38 23.37 17.17
C VAL A 270 0.99 22.49 18.26
N GLN A 271 0.17 21.78 19.04
CA GLN A 271 0.66 20.84 20.07
C GLN A 271 1.35 19.60 19.49
N LEU A 272 0.98 19.19 18.27
CA LEU A 272 1.60 18.04 17.58
C LEU A 272 2.95 18.39 16.94
N LEU A 273 3.24 19.67 16.71
CA LEU A 273 4.42 20.07 15.96
C LEU A 273 5.72 19.84 16.75
N PRO A 274 6.76 19.27 16.12
CA PRO A 274 8.07 19.18 16.74
C PRO A 274 8.68 20.58 16.90
N LYS A 275 8.95 20.99 18.14
CA LYS A 275 9.36 22.36 18.49
C LYS A 275 10.71 22.78 17.90
N GLU A 276 11.60 21.81 17.62
CA GLU A 276 12.97 22.12 17.19
C GLU A 276 13.15 22.31 15.68
N VAL A 277 12.12 21.99 14.89
CA VAL A 277 12.19 22.07 13.43
C VAL A 277 12.02 23.52 12.96
N SER A 278 12.82 23.94 11.97
CA SER A 278 12.80 25.31 11.41
C SER A 278 11.41 25.71 10.89
N TYR A 279 10.73 24.81 10.17
CA TYR A 279 9.38 25.04 9.66
C TYR A 279 8.38 25.34 10.78
N THR A 280 8.45 24.62 11.90
CA THR A 280 7.63 24.90 13.08
C THR A 280 7.90 26.30 13.60
N LYS A 281 9.18 26.68 13.76
CA LYS A 281 9.55 28.01 14.28
C LYS A 281 9.04 29.13 13.37
N GLN A 282 9.18 28.98 12.05
CA GLN A 282 8.66 29.95 11.07
C GLN A 282 7.14 30.05 11.12
N PHE A 283 6.43 28.93 11.20
CA PHE A 283 4.98 28.92 11.29
C PHE A 283 4.47 29.56 12.58
N LEU A 284 5.10 29.26 13.73
CA LEU A 284 4.74 29.88 15.00
C LEU A 284 4.99 31.39 15.00
N ASP A 285 6.05 31.86 14.34
CA ASP A 285 6.30 33.29 14.14
C ASP A 285 5.20 33.94 13.29
N GLN A 286 4.76 33.29 12.21
CA GLN A 286 3.63 33.76 11.40
C GLN A 286 2.32 33.81 12.21
N VAL A 287 2.04 32.80 13.03
CA VAL A 287 0.88 32.80 13.93
C VAL A 287 0.96 33.97 14.92
N GLY A 288 2.14 34.25 15.47
CA GLY A 288 2.37 35.36 16.39
C GLY A 288 2.17 36.74 15.77
N HIS A 289 2.38 36.87 14.46
CA HIS A 289 2.11 38.09 13.70
C HIS A 289 0.70 38.14 13.08
N SER A 290 -0.12 37.12 13.32
CA SER A 290 -1.49 37.04 12.81
C SER A 290 -2.51 37.51 13.85
N CYS A 291 -3.78 37.65 13.43
CA CYS A 291 -4.88 37.89 14.36
C CYS A 291 -5.14 36.72 15.34
N ARG A 292 -4.45 35.59 15.19
CA ARG A 292 -4.60 34.37 16.00
C ARG A 292 -3.48 34.18 17.03
N GLN A 293 -2.73 35.23 17.38
CA GLN A 293 -1.63 35.19 18.34
C GLN A 293 -1.97 34.54 19.70
N GLU A 294 -3.24 34.64 20.14
CA GLU A 294 -3.72 34.06 21.41
C GLU A 294 -3.56 32.54 21.46
N ILE A 295 -3.50 31.86 20.31
CA ILE A 295 -3.26 30.41 20.24
C ILE A 295 -1.89 30.04 20.82
N LEU A 296 -0.89 30.92 20.71
CA LEU A 296 0.45 30.69 21.23
C LEU A 296 0.52 30.73 22.75
N SER A 297 -0.47 31.30 23.44
CA SER A 297 -0.48 31.35 24.91
C SER A 297 -0.52 29.96 25.56
N ILE A 298 -0.87 28.93 24.79
CA ILE A 298 -0.96 27.52 25.24
C ILE A 298 0.39 26.81 25.16
N LEU A 299 1.39 27.39 24.48
CA LEU A 299 2.73 26.81 24.39
C LEU A 299 3.62 27.12 25.61
N GLN A 300 3.19 28.04 26.47
CA GLN A 300 3.81 28.38 27.76
C GLN A 300 3.36 27.41 28.86
#